data_AF-A0A519TZR3-F1
#
_entry.id   AF-A0A519TZR3-F1
#
_cell.length_a   1.000
_cell.length_b   1.000
_cell.length_c   1.000
_cell.angle_alpha   90.00
_cell.angle_beta   90.00
_cell.angle_gamma   90.00
#
_symmetry.space_group_name_H-M   'P 1'
#
loop_
_entity.id
_entity.type
_entity.pdbx_description
1 polymer ?
#
loop_
_entity_poly.entity_id
_entity_poly.type
_entity_poly.pdbx_seq_one_letter_code
_entity_poly.pdbx_strand_id
1 'polypeptide(L)' 'MTQPVFLIGLGAPEIILIVLVLLLLFGGKKIPELMRGLGKGMKEFKDGKDGLDSGGNPTNNDNKSV' A
#
# COMPACT_ATOMS: atom_id res chain seq x y z
N MET A 1 -39.46 5.84 -7.98
CA MET A 1 -38.82 4.53 -7.71
C MET A 1 -37.34 4.77 -7.49
N THR A 2 -36.93 4.97 -6.24
CA THR A 2 -35.52 5.12 -5.86
C THR A 2 -34.92 3.74 -5.69
N GLN A 3 -34.01 3.36 -6.59
CA GLN A 3 -33.31 2.07 -6.46
C GLN A 3 -32.26 2.21 -5.35
N PRO A 4 -32.22 1.31 -4.36
CA PRO A 4 -31.24 1.37 -3.29
C PRO A 4 -29.91 0.89 -3.85
N VAL A 5 -29.14 1.83 -4.42
CA VAL A 5 -27.73 1.68 -4.80
C VAL A 5 -26.90 1.08 -3.66
N PHE A 6 -27.37 1.24 -2.42
CA PHE A 6 -26.78 0.74 -1.19
C PHE A 6 -26.68 -0.79 -1.06
N LEU A 7 -27.44 -1.60 -1.83
CA LEU A 7 -27.61 -3.03 -1.53
C LEU A 7 -26.99 -4.03 -2.53
N ILE A 8 -26.53 -3.61 -3.71
CA ILE A 8 -26.14 -4.58 -4.79
C ILE A 8 -24.63 -4.68 -5.03
N GLY A 9 -23.82 -3.84 -4.40
CA GLY A 9 -22.38 -4.04 -4.42
C GLY A 9 -21.71 -2.89 -3.72
N LEU A 10 -20.67 -3.19 -2.94
CA LEU A 10 -19.73 -2.15 -2.53
C LEU A 10 -19.04 -1.66 -3.81
N GLY A 11 -19.68 -0.74 -4.49
CA GLY A 11 -19.16 -0.15 -5.69
C GLY A 11 -18.06 0.84 -5.35
N ALA A 12 -17.40 1.34 -6.39
CA ALA A 12 -16.51 2.48 -6.26
C ALA A 12 -17.10 3.66 -5.44
N PRO A 13 -18.41 4.03 -5.53
CA PRO A 13 -18.94 5.15 -4.76
C PRO A 13 -18.97 4.93 -3.24
N GLU A 14 -19.32 3.75 -2.74
CA GLU A 14 -19.31 3.47 -1.28
C GLU A 14 -17.90 3.53 -0.71
N ILE A 15 -16.91 2.98 -1.42
CA ILE A 15 -15.51 3.06 -1.00
C ILE A 15 -15.02 4.51 -0.99
N ILE A 16 -15.40 5.32 -2.00
CA ILE A 16 -15.05 6.75 -2.03
C ILE A 16 -15.62 7.47 -0.81
N LEU A 17 -16.86 7.17 -0.41
CA LEU A 17 -17.51 7.80 0.75
C LEU A 17 -16.81 7.43 2.06
N ILE A 18 -16.45 6.16 2.24
CA ILE A 18 -15.71 5.69 3.42
C ILE A 18 -14.34 6.37 3.50
N VAL A 19 -13.61 6.41 2.38
CA VAL A 19 -12.30 7.09 2.29
C VAL A 19 -12.46 8.57 2.59
N LEU A 20 -13.50 9.23 2.08
CA LEU A 20 -13.76 10.65 2.33
C LEU A 20 -14.01 10.94 3.81
N VAL A 21 -14.81 10.10 4.49
CA VAL A 21 -15.04 10.23 5.95
C VAL A 21 -13.74 10.03 6.73
N LEU A 22 -12.96 8.99 6.41
CA LEU A 22 -11.64 8.77 7.02
C LEU A 22 -10.68 9.94 6.76
N LEU A 23 -10.74 10.56 5.58
CA LEU A 23 -9.94 11.73 5.22
C LEU A 23 -10.34 12.97 6.00
N LEU A 24 -11.62 13.14 6.32
CA LEU A 24 -12.08 14.24 7.17
C LEU A 24 -11.68 14.03 8.63
N LEU A 25 -11.72 12.78 9.12
CA LEU A 25 -11.41 12.44 10.51
C LEU A 25 -9.90 12.47 10.80
N PHE A 26 -9.10 11.86 9.92
CA PHE A 26 -7.65 11.75 10.08
C PHE A 26 -6.88 12.79 9.25
N GLY A 27 -7.49 13.41 8.25
CA GLY A 27 -6.83 14.32 7.33
C GLY A 27 -6.18 13.61 6.14
N GLY A 28 -6.02 14.35 5.03
CA GLY A 28 -5.37 13.89 3.79
C GLY A 28 -3.94 13.38 3.93
N LYS A 29 -3.24 13.78 5.00
CA LYS A 29 -1.81 13.54 5.19
C LYS A 29 -1.51 12.29 6.01
N LYS A 30 -2.44 11.85 6.87
CA LYS A 30 -2.23 10.70 7.77
C LYS A 30 -2.22 9.37 7.03
N ILE A 31 -3.12 9.17 6.06
CA ILE A 31 -3.19 7.93 5.27
C ILE A 31 -1.87 7.67 4.49
N PRO A 32 -1.31 8.64 3.72
CA PRO A 32 -0.01 8.48 3.07
C PRO A 32 1.17 8.34 4.03
N GLU A 33 1.13 9.05 5.16
CA GLU A 33 2.18 8.99 6.19
C GLU A 33 2.26 7.59 6.83
N LEU A 34 1.10 7.00 7.16
CA LEU A 34 0.98 5.62 7.64
C LEU A 34 1.42 4.61 6.57
N MET A 35 1.01 4.77 5.32
CA MET A 35 1.45 3.89 4.23
C MET A 35 2.96 3.95 4.01
N ARG A 36 3.58 5.13 4.07
CA ARG A 36 5.04 5.28 3.94
C ARG A 36 5.79 4.62 5.10
N GLY A 37 5.27 4.74 6.32
CA GLY A 37 5.82 4.05 7.49
C GLY A 37 5.70 2.53 7.37
N LEU A 38 4.51 2.04 7.02
CA LEU A 38 4.23 0.62 6.82
C LEU A 38 5.06 0.02 5.68
N GLY A 39 5.20 0.76 4.57
CA GLY A 39 5.98 0.34 3.40
C GLY A 39 7.48 0.23 3.69
N LYS A 40 8.05 1.15 4.49
CA LYS A 40 9.42 1.04 4.97
C LYS A 40 9.60 -0.17 5.90
N GLY A 41 8.69 -0.34 6.87
CA GLY A 41 8.72 -1.48 7.79
C GLY A 41 8.58 -2.81 7.06
N MET A 42 7.69 -2.91 6.07
CA MET A 42 7.54 -4.10 5.23
C MET A 42 8.78 -4.38 4.38
N LYS A 43 9.44 -3.34 3.86
CA LYS A 43 10.70 -3.47 3.12
C LYS A 43 11.81 -3.99 4.02
N GLU A 44 12.01 -3.40 5.19
CA GLU A 44 13.01 -3.83 6.17
C GLU A 44 12.72 -5.24 6.69
N PHE A 45 11.45 -5.58 6.93
CA PHE A 45 11.03 -6.92 7.31
C PHE A 45 11.34 -7.95 6.21
N LYS A 46 11.09 -7.59 4.94
CA LYS A 46 11.38 -8.45 3.80
C LYS A 46 12.88 -8.62 3.57
N ASP A 47 13.64 -7.53 3.62
CA ASP A 47 15.11 -7.54 3.49
C ASP A 47 15.76 -8.36 4.63
N GLY A 48 15.25 -8.25 5.86
CA GLY A 48 15.69 -9.06 6.99
C GLY A 48 15.37 -10.53 6.80
N LYS A 49 14.13 -10.86 6.42
CA LYS A 49 13.70 -12.24 6.15
C LYS A 49 14.51 -12.87 5.00
N ASP A 50 14.67 -12.16 3.90
CA ASP A 50 15.42 -12.63 2.72
C ASP A 50 16.93 -12.74 3.03
N GLY A 51 17.48 -11.91 3.92
CA GLY A 51 18.84 -12.02 4.45
C GLY A 51 19.08 -13.19 5.40
N LEU A 52 18.02 -13.71 6.06
CA LEU A 52 18.05 -14.95 6.84
C LEU A 52 17.85 -16.20 5.96
N ASP A 53 17.10 -16.08 4.86
CA ASP A 53 16.72 -17.20 3.99
C ASP A 53 17.67 -17.44 2.80
N SER A 54 18.66 -16.57 2.52
CA SER A 54 19.48 -16.70 1.30
C SER A 54 20.96 -16.38 1.48
N GLY A 55 21.77 -17.44 1.53
CA GLY A 55 23.01 -17.43 0.76
C GLY A 55 22.68 -17.39 -0.73
N GLY A 56 22.93 -16.26 -1.39
CA GLY A 56 22.93 -16.14 -2.85
C GLY A 56 21.75 -15.36 -3.45
N ASN A 57 21.98 -14.10 -3.81
CA ASN A 57 22.17 -13.72 -5.21
C ASN A 57 22.69 -12.26 -5.28
N PRO A 58 23.95 -12.02 -5.66
CA PRO A 58 24.38 -10.67 -6.01
C PRO A 58 23.67 -10.33 -7.32
N THR A 59 22.71 -9.40 -7.28
CA THR A 59 22.38 -8.64 -8.48
C THR A 59 23.56 -7.71 -8.78
N ASN A 60 24.60 -8.31 -9.35
CA ASN A 60 25.62 -7.64 -10.13
C ASN A 60 24.92 -7.11 -11.38
N ASN A 61 24.73 -5.78 -11.44
CA ASN A 61 24.34 -5.08 -12.66
C ASN A 61 25.54 -4.27 -13.16
N ASP A 62 26.69 -4.92 -13.27
CA ASP A 62 27.93 -4.35 -13.79
C ASP A 62 28.07 -4.76 -15.27
N ASN A 63 27.03 -4.54 -16.07
CA ASN A 63 27.16 -4.49 -17.53
C ASN A 63 26.45 -3.24 -18.05
N LYS A 64 27.15 -2.11 -17.95
CA LYS A 64 27.03 -1.03 -18.92
C LYS A 64 28.31 -0.21 -18.92
N SER A 65 29.41 -0.81 -19.37
CA SER A 65 30.64 -0.12 -19.80
C SER A 65 31.51 -1.13 -20.54
N VAL A 66 31.20 -1.40 -21.81
CA VAL A 66 32.13 -1.62 -22.94
C VAL A 66 31.35 -1.59 -24.24
#